data_AF-A0A914N7U6-F1
#
_entry.id   AF-A0A914N7U6-F1
#
_cell.length_a   1.000
_cell.length_b   1.000
_cell.length_c   1.000
_cell.angle_alpha   90.00
_cell.angle_beta   90.00
_cell.angle_gamma   90.00
#
_symmetry.space_group_name_H-M   'P 1'
#
loop_
_entity.id
_entity.type
_entity.pdbx_description
1 polymer ?
#
loop_
_entity_poly.entity_id
_entity_poly.type
_entity_poly.pdbx_seq_one_letter_code
_entity_poly.pdbx_strand_id
1 'polypeptide(L)'
;MSRIQLIVDSEYFLRESPHPHLFVQLLSYLSKEHELGVLLVGLDALHSFLELFSASEVFGSLIVHLLPVILQLDKQLVIAANEGTDPEVAALWLLNPLRLAKLYQLRCSANLGTCAEHKQVHKWLLYPTALTSDNYQQLTAICHHLFKHSDNSELNLLSNLLKQPQSIALHSVIRHLSSRCVQDEKLIKQAVLDIINTRNAIIYSNSLKNSYTLNYNKKFREIFWTLLSTQLNIQERQILFAVNTGKSDRMARNLLHSVHSLGELNLIERILLNQWPDKLRLEIDYLRRKFSWIEREGNELIRKYLIRETHQRI
;
A
#
# COMPACT_ATOMS: atom_id res chain seq x y z
N MET A 1 12.94 -10.86 23.79
CA MET A 1 14.07 -10.52 22.89
C MET A 1 14.32 -11.56 21.79
N SER A 2 14.47 -12.87 22.07
CA SER A 2 14.77 -13.88 21.02
C SER A 2 13.74 -13.95 19.87
N ARG A 3 12.43 -13.85 20.14
CA ARG A 3 11.38 -13.92 19.10
C ARG A 3 11.34 -12.70 18.16
N ILE A 4 11.53 -11.49 18.71
CA ILE A 4 11.62 -10.26 17.91
C ILE A 4 12.81 -10.34 16.96
N GLN A 5 13.97 -10.76 17.49
CA GLN A 5 15.18 -10.93 16.68
C GLN A 5 14.95 -11.92 15.55
N LEU A 6 14.28 -13.05 15.83
CA LEU A 6 13.96 -14.05 14.81
C LEU A 6 13.10 -13.49 13.67
N ILE A 7 12.10 -12.65 13.98
CA ILE A 7 11.27 -11.98 12.96
C ILE A 7 12.13 -11.03 12.11
N VAL A 8 12.93 -10.19 12.75
CA VAL A 8 13.77 -9.18 12.06
C VAL A 8 14.82 -9.85 11.17
N ASP A 9 15.54 -10.85 11.69
CA ASP A 9 16.54 -11.58 10.93
C ASP A 9 15.91 -12.35 9.77
N SER A 10 14.75 -12.97 10.00
CA SER A 10 14.05 -13.69 8.95
C SER A 10 13.51 -12.77 7.86
N GLU A 11 13.06 -11.56 8.22
CA GLU A 11 12.69 -10.57 7.21
C GLU A 11 13.90 -10.19 6.35
N TYR A 12 15.08 -10.03 6.96
CA TYR A 12 16.29 -9.70 6.22
C TYR A 12 16.80 -10.84 5.34
N PHE A 13 16.82 -12.08 5.86
CA PHE A 13 17.46 -13.21 5.20
C PHE A 13 16.53 -14.10 4.38
N LEU A 14 15.24 -14.18 4.71
CA LEU A 14 14.31 -15.13 4.08
C LEU A 14 13.34 -14.47 3.09
N ARG A 15 12.97 -13.20 3.31
CA ARG A 15 11.93 -12.50 2.54
C ARG A 15 12.15 -12.53 1.02
N GLU A 16 13.38 -12.29 0.59
CA GLU A 16 13.81 -12.21 -0.82
C GLU A 16 14.90 -13.25 -1.09
N SER A 17 14.69 -14.47 -0.59
CA SER A 17 15.63 -15.60 -0.65
C SER A 17 15.11 -16.74 -1.55
N PRO A 18 15.90 -17.80 -1.80
CA PRO A 18 15.39 -19.02 -2.45
C PRO A 18 14.30 -19.78 -1.63
N HIS A 19 14.02 -19.36 -0.39
CA HIS A 19 13.07 -20.03 0.51
C HIS A 19 12.09 -19.05 1.19
N PRO A 20 11.33 -18.23 0.44
CA PRO A 20 10.46 -17.20 1.02
C PRO A 20 9.27 -17.79 1.79
N HIS A 21 8.90 -19.05 1.50
CA HIS A 21 7.85 -19.79 2.21
C HIS A 21 8.20 -20.01 3.70
N LEU A 22 9.48 -20.10 4.07
CA LEU A 22 9.90 -20.21 5.46
C LEU A 22 9.56 -18.93 6.24
N PHE A 23 9.65 -17.77 5.58
CA PHE A 23 9.21 -16.52 6.18
C PHE A 23 7.69 -16.47 6.36
N VAL A 24 6.92 -16.97 5.39
CA VAL A 24 5.46 -17.11 5.53
C VAL A 24 5.11 -18.01 6.72
N GLN A 25 5.78 -19.17 6.85
CA GLN A 25 5.57 -20.09 7.97
C GLN A 25 5.90 -19.44 9.32
N LEU A 26 6.98 -18.66 9.40
CA LEU A 26 7.34 -17.91 10.58
C LEU A 26 6.30 -16.84 10.92
N LEU A 27 5.79 -16.10 9.93
CA LEU A 27 4.71 -15.14 10.15
C LEU A 27 3.44 -15.84 10.65
N SER A 28 3.13 -17.05 10.16
CA SER A 28 1.98 -17.83 10.62
C SER A 28 2.03 -18.20 12.11
N TYR A 29 3.21 -18.29 12.73
CA TYR A 29 3.32 -18.48 14.19
C TYR A 29 2.64 -17.35 14.98
N LEU A 30 2.62 -16.13 14.45
CA LEU A 30 2.03 -14.96 15.13
C LEU A 30 0.54 -15.13 15.42
N SER A 31 -0.17 -16.06 14.77
CA SER A 31 -1.57 -16.37 15.10
C SER A 31 -1.74 -16.92 16.52
N LYS A 32 -0.67 -17.40 17.15
CA LYS A 32 -0.63 -17.94 18.52
C LYS A 32 0.17 -17.05 19.49
N GLU A 33 0.69 -15.92 19.02
CA GLU A 33 1.49 -15.02 19.84
C GLU A 33 0.57 -14.10 20.65
N HIS A 34 0.94 -13.84 21.91
CA HIS A 34 0.18 -13.01 22.84
C HIS A 34 0.99 -11.82 23.37
N GLU A 35 2.31 -11.84 23.21
CA GLU A 35 3.15 -10.72 23.61
C GLU A 35 2.98 -9.55 22.62
N LEU A 36 2.38 -8.44 23.08
CA LEU A 36 2.07 -7.29 22.23
C LEU A 36 3.33 -6.73 21.55
N GLY A 37 4.47 -6.67 22.23
CA GLY A 37 5.73 -6.20 21.64
C GLY A 37 6.15 -7.02 20.41
N VAL A 38 6.01 -8.35 20.47
CA VAL A 38 6.29 -9.26 19.35
C VAL A 38 5.27 -9.06 18.24
N LEU A 39 3.99 -8.95 18.57
CA LEU A 39 2.91 -8.73 17.60
C LEU A 39 3.04 -7.40 16.87
N LEU A 40 3.48 -6.32 17.53
CA LEU A 40 3.68 -5.02 16.88
C LEU A 40 4.83 -5.05 15.85
N VAL A 41 5.92 -5.77 16.16
CA VAL A 41 6.99 -6.03 15.17
C VAL A 41 6.49 -6.96 14.06
N GLY A 42 5.74 -8.00 14.43
CA GLY A 42 5.11 -8.93 13.50
C GLY A 42 4.11 -8.25 12.54
N LEU A 43 3.37 -7.24 13.02
CA LEU A 43 2.48 -6.40 12.20
C LEU A 43 3.28 -5.64 11.14
N ASP A 44 4.40 -5.02 11.52
CA ASP A 44 5.26 -4.30 10.60
C ASP A 44 5.79 -5.24 9.51
N ALA A 45 6.32 -6.41 9.91
CA ALA A 45 6.87 -7.42 9.00
C ALA A 45 5.80 -8.03 8.08
N LEU A 46 4.63 -8.39 8.63
CA LEU A 46 3.48 -8.92 7.89
C LEU A 46 3.02 -7.93 6.83
N HIS A 47 2.82 -6.67 7.22
CA HIS A 47 2.37 -5.62 6.31
C HIS A 47 3.37 -5.38 5.18
N SER A 48 4.66 -5.23 5.50
CA SER A 48 5.71 -5.04 4.50
C SER A 48 5.86 -6.25 3.56
N PHE A 49 5.66 -7.47 4.06
CA PHE A 49 5.63 -8.67 3.23
C PHE A 49 4.44 -8.70 2.26
N LEU A 50 3.25 -8.39 2.76
CA LEU A 50 2.05 -8.32 1.91
C LEU A 50 2.15 -7.21 0.87
N GLU A 51 2.71 -6.05 1.25
CA GLU A 51 2.97 -4.95 0.33
C GLU A 51 3.94 -5.35 -0.79
N LEU A 52 4.99 -6.12 -0.47
CA LEU A 52 5.95 -6.65 -1.46
C LEU A 52 5.26 -7.46 -2.56
N PHE A 53 4.24 -8.25 -2.21
CA PHE A 53 3.49 -9.07 -3.14
C PHE A 53 2.18 -8.42 -3.60
N SER A 54 1.90 -7.15 -3.27
CA SER A 54 0.62 -6.49 -3.56
C SER A 54 0.22 -6.46 -5.04
N ALA A 55 1.20 -6.39 -5.96
CA ALA A 55 0.98 -6.42 -7.41
C ALA A 55 1.00 -7.84 -8.00
N SER A 56 1.18 -8.87 -7.17
CA SER A 56 1.31 -10.26 -7.59
C SER A 56 -0.01 -11.03 -7.50
N GLU A 57 -0.14 -12.06 -8.33
CA GLU A 57 -1.27 -13.00 -8.32
C GLU A 57 -1.39 -13.80 -7.00
N VAL A 58 -0.30 -13.99 -6.24
CA VAL A 58 -0.36 -14.74 -4.97
C VAL A 58 -0.87 -13.91 -3.79
N PHE A 59 -1.05 -12.59 -3.97
CA PHE A 59 -1.47 -11.67 -2.91
C PHE A 59 -2.76 -12.12 -2.21
N GLY A 60 -3.80 -12.44 -2.98
CA GLY A 60 -5.08 -12.89 -2.43
C GLY A 60 -4.94 -14.16 -1.61
N SER A 61 -4.20 -15.15 -2.12
CA SER A 61 -3.95 -16.41 -1.42
C SER A 61 -3.13 -16.23 -0.14
N LEU A 62 -2.16 -15.30 -0.14
CA LEU A 62 -1.39 -14.94 1.05
C LEU A 62 -2.28 -14.34 2.14
N ILE A 63 -3.18 -13.41 1.78
CA ILE A 63 -4.14 -12.82 2.73
C ILE A 63 -5.01 -13.92 3.36
N VAL A 64 -5.52 -14.86 2.57
CA VAL A 64 -6.34 -15.98 3.08
C VAL A 64 -5.53 -16.87 4.03
N HIS A 65 -4.29 -17.23 3.68
CA HIS A 65 -3.44 -18.06 4.54
C HIS A 65 -3.10 -17.38 5.86
N LEU A 66 -2.80 -16.08 5.82
CA LEU A 66 -2.38 -15.28 6.98
C LEU A 66 -3.56 -14.65 7.74
N LEU A 67 -4.80 -14.91 7.33
CA LEU A 67 -6.01 -14.47 8.02
C LEU A 67 -5.99 -14.74 9.54
N PRO A 68 -5.54 -15.92 10.04
CA PRO A 68 -5.45 -16.16 11.48
C PRO A 68 -4.50 -15.20 12.20
N VAL A 69 -3.42 -14.76 11.54
CA VAL A 69 -2.48 -13.77 12.09
C VAL A 69 -3.15 -12.40 12.15
N ILE A 70 -3.85 -12.00 11.09
CA ILE A 70 -4.56 -10.72 11.02
C ILE A 70 -5.65 -10.67 12.11
N LEU A 71 -6.39 -11.76 12.30
CA LEU A 71 -7.38 -11.88 13.38
C LEU A 71 -6.74 -11.77 14.77
N GLN A 72 -5.56 -12.35 14.98
CA GLN A 72 -4.87 -12.24 16.26
C GLN A 72 -4.42 -10.80 16.55
N LEU A 73 -3.88 -10.10 15.54
CA LEU A 73 -3.53 -8.68 15.65
C LEU A 73 -4.76 -7.81 15.91
N ASP A 74 -5.85 -8.07 15.19
CA ASP A 74 -7.12 -7.39 15.34
C ASP A 74 -7.68 -7.52 16.76
N LYS A 75 -7.68 -8.75 17.29
CA LYS A 75 -8.12 -9.07 18.64
C LYS A 75 -7.35 -8.28 19.70
N GLN A 76 -6.03 -8.13 19.56
CA GLN A 76 -5.24 -7.37 20.53
C GLN A 76 -5.60 -5.89 20.57
N LEU A 77 -5.90 -5.27 19.42
CA LEU A 77 -6.36 -3.88 19.39
C LEU A 77 -7.75 -3.74 20.03
N VAL A 78 -8.66 -4.70 19.80
CA VAL A 78 -9.98 -4.71 20.45
C VAL A 78 -9.83 -4.83 21.97
N ILE A 79 -8.97 -5.73 22.45
CA ILE A 79 -8.67 -5.86 23.88
C ILE A 79 -8.11 -4.54 24.42
N ALA A 80 -7.12 -3.95 23.75
CA ALA A 80 -6.50 -2.70 24.17
C ALA A 80 -7.48 -1.50 24.23
N ALA A 81 -8.56 -1.54 23.43
CA ALA A 81 -9.57 -0.49 23.38
C ALA A 81 -10.73 -0.68 24.38
N ASN A 82 -10.80 -1.81 25.08
CA ASN A 82 -11.88 -2.06 26.04
C ASN A 82 -11.70 -1.24 27.32
N GLU A 83 -12.81 -0.80 27.88
CA GLU A 83 -12.84 -0.11 29.19
C GLU A 83 -12.24 -1.00 30.28
N GLY A 84 -11.34 -0.43 31.08
CA GLY A 84 -10.61 -1.15 32.14
C GLY A 84 -9.29 -1.79 31.70
N THR A 85 -8.88 -1.63 30.44
CA THR A 85 -7.56 -2.07 29.98
C THR A 85 -6.46 -1.15 30.46
N ASP A 86 -5.29 -1.72 30.75
CA ASP A 86 -4.10 -0.98 31.16
C ASP A 86 -3.77 0.13 30.15
N PRO A 87 -3.74 1.42 30.59
CA PRO A 87 -3.45 2.54 29.71
C PRO A 87 -2.08 2.43 29.04
N GLU A 88 -1.10 1.71 29.62
CA GLU A 88 0.20 1.48 28.99
C GLU A 88 0.07 0.60 27.73
N VAL A 89 -0.79 -0.43 27.78
CA VAL A 89 -1.06 -1.33 26.65
C VAL A 89 -1.77 -0.58 25.52
N ALA A 90 -2.73 0.29 25.85
CA ALA A 90 -3.37 1.16 24.88
C ALA A 90 -2.36 2.17 24.27
N ALA A 91 -1.48 2.73 25.09
CA ALA A 91 -0.45 3.67 24.66
C ALA A 91 0.54 3.05 23.65
N LEU A 92 0.89 1.77 23.79
CA LEU A 92 1.79 1.06 22.86
C LEU A 92 1.31 1.08 21.40
N TRP A 93 -0.01 1.06 21.17
CA TRP A 93 -0.60 1.21 19.83
C TRP A 93 -0.51 2.65 19.31
N LEU A 94 -0.52 3.63 20.20
CA LEU A 94 -0.47 5.06 19.89
C LEU A 94 0.95 5.59 19.72
N LEU A 95 1.97 4.88 20.21
CA LEU A 95 3.39 5.25 20.05
C LEU A 95 3.81 5.37 18.57
N ASN A 96 3.18 4.61 17.68
CA ASN A 96 3.41 4.72 16.25
C ASN A 96 2.08 4.70 15.47
N PRO A 97 1.53 5.87 15.09
CA PRO A 97 0.23 5.94 14.42
C PRO A 97 0.22 5.23 13.06
N LEU A 98 1.38 5.01 12.43
CA LEU A 98 1.47 4.25 11.19
C LEU A 98 1.13 2.77 11.38
N ARG A 99 1.40 2.19 12.56
CA ARG A 99 1.02 0.79 12.85
C ARG A 99 -0.48 0.62 12.86
N LEU A 100 -1.19 1.58 13.42
CA LEU A 100 -2.65 1.57 13.43
C LEU A 100 -3.20 1.66 12.00
N ALA A 101 -2.62 2.51 11.15
CA ALA A 101 -2.96 2.57 9.72
C ALA A 101 -2.72 1.23 9.01
N LYS A 102 -1.57 0.58 9.23
CA LYS A 102 -1.26 -0.76 8.69
C LYS A 102 -2.29 -1.80 9.11
N LEU A 103 -2.68 -1.81 10.39
CA LEU A 103 -3.69 -2.74 10.88
C LEU A 103 -5.06 -2.49 10.24
N TYR A 104 -5.49 -1.24 10.07
CA TYR A 104 -6.72 -0.94 9.34
C TYR A 104 -6.68 -1.47 7.90
N GLN A 105 -5.56 -1.28 7.20
CA GLN A 105 -5.39 -1.80 5.84
C GLN A 105 -5.50 -3.33 5.80
N LEU A 106 -4.91 -4.03 6.77
CA LEU A 106 -5.01 -5.49 6.89
C LEU A 106 -6.44 -5.94 7.18
N ARG A 107 -7.15 -5.29 8.12
CA ARG A 107 -8.55 -5.59 8.45
C ARG A 107 -9.43 -5.56 7.21
N CYS A 108 -9.32 -4.48 6.43
CA CYS A 108 -10.12 -4.32 5.23
C CYS A 108 -9.68 -5.30 4.13
N SER A 109 -8.38 -5.48 3.90
CA SER A 109 -7.88 -6.46 2.90
C SER A 109 -8.34 -7.89 3.20
N ALA A 110 -8.44 -8.25 4.49
CA ALA A 110 -8.92 -9.54 4.97
C ALA A 110 -10.46 -9.63 5.12
N ASN A 111 -11.22 -8.60 4.75
CA ASN A 111 -12.68 -8.51 4.89
C ASN A 111 -13.19 -8.76 6.32
N LEU A 112 -12.45 -8.29 7.33
CA LEU A 112 -12.90 -8.40 8.72
C LEU A 112 -14.05 -7.43 8.98
N GLY A 113 -15.06 -7.87 9.75
CA GLY A 113 -16.17 -6.99 10.17
C GLY A 113 -15.70 -5.75 10.94
N THR A 114 -14.54 -5.82 11.59
CA THR A 114 -13.88 -4.71 12.31
C THR A 114 -13.29 -3.64 11.38
N CYS A 115 -13.20 -3.87 10.06
CA CYS A 115 -13.01 -2.80 9.07
C CYS A 115 -14.18 -1.80 9.11
N ALA A 116 -15.38 -2.27 9.50
CA ALA A 116 -16.61 -1.48 9.64
C ALA A 116 -17.01 -0.72 8.36
N GLU A 117 -16.80 -1.35 7.20
CA GLU A 117 -17.01 -0.77 5.87
C GLU A 117 -18.35 -0.02 5.73
N HIS A 118 -19.47 -0.73 5.93
CA HIS A 118 -20.80 -0.14 5.79
C HIS A 118 -21.02 1.09 6.68
N LYS A 119 -20.57 1.04 7.94
CA LYS A 119 -20.70 2.15 8.88
C LYS A 119 -19.90 3.38 8.42
N GLN A 120 -18.66 3.16 7.97
CA GLN A 120 -17.76 4.24 7.57
C GLN A 120 -18.16 4.88 6.23
N VAL A 121 -18.61 4.07 5.27
CA VAL A 121 -19.14 4.52 3.97
C VAL A 121 -20.43 5.29 4.19
N HIS A 122 -21.38 4.76 4.98
CA HIS A 122 -22.62 5.47 5.28
C HIS A 122 -22.37 6.84 5.91
N LYS A 123 -21.45 6.93 6.88
CA LYS A 123 -21.05 8.20 7.50
C LYS A 123 -20.47 9.18 6.46
N TRP A 124 -19.68 8.70 5.51
CA TRP A 124 -19.13 9.53 4.45
C TRP A 124 -20.21 10.04 3.49
N LEU A 125 -21.15 9.19 3.08
CA LEU A 125 -22.23 9.59 2.19
C LEU A 125 -23.13 10.68 2.79
N LEU A 126 -23.34 10.64 4.12
CA LEU A 126 -24.07 11.71 4.83
C LEU A 126 -23.30 13.04 4.86
N TYR A 127 -21.96 12.98 5.00
CA TYR A 127 -21.11 14.17 5.11
C TYR A 127 -19.85 14.05 4.23
N PRO A 128 -19.96 14.18 2.89
CA PRO A 128 -18.86 13.86 1.98
C PRO A 128 -17.63 14.77 2.11
N THR A 129 -17.84 15.99 2.59
CA THR A 129 -16.79 17.01 2.80
C THR A 129 -16.17 16.97 4.20
N ALA A 130 -16.69 16.14 5.11
CA ALA A 130 -16.19 16.01 6.48
C ALA A 130 -15.06 14.97 6.63
N LEU A 131 -14.34 14.68 5.54
CA LEU A 131 -13.20 13.76 5.56
C LEU A 131 -11.93 14.46 6.04
N THR A 132 -11.20 13.81 6.93
CA THR A 132 -9.90 14.26 7.42
C THR A 132 -8.83 13.20 7.14
N SER A 133 -7.61 13.63 6.79
CA SER A 133 -6.47 12.73 6.52
C SER A 133 -6.12 11.83 7.72
N ASP A 134 -6.45 12.28 8.92
CA ASP A 134 -6.07 11.62 10.17
C ASP A 134 -7.03 10.49 10.54
N ASN A 135 -8.21 10.43 9.90
CA ASN A 135 -9.17 9.35 10.12
C ASN A 135 -8.86 8.13 9.24
N TYR A 136 -7.70 7.52 9.48
CA TYR A 136 -7.19 6.38 8.71
C TYR A 136 -8.16 5.20 8.65
N GLN A 137 -8.91 4.92 9.73
CA GLN A 137 -9.90 3.85 9.75
C GLN A 137 -11.00 4.10 8.71
N GLN A 138 -11.59 5.30 8.75
CA GLN A 138 -12.67 5.67 7.83
C GLN A 138 -12.17 5.68 6.38
N LEU A 139 -11.00 6.28 6.12
CA LEU A 139 -10.45 6.37 4.77
C LEU A 139 -10.07 5.01 4.19
N THR A 140 -9.52 4.12 5.01
CA THR A 140 -9.19 2.74 4.58
C THR A 140 -10.45 1.96 4.23
N ALA A 141 -11.50 2.07 5.06
CA ALA A 141 -12.78 1.42 4.83
C ALA A 141 -13.47 1.92 3.54
N ILE A 142 -13.51 3.24 3.34
CA ILE A 142 -14.05 3.84 2.11
C ILE A 142 -13.22 3.41 0.90
N CYS A 143 -11.89 3.44 1.01
CA CYS A 143 -11.02 3.05 -0.09
C CYS A 143 -11.23 1.58 -0.48
N HIS A 144 -11.41 0.70 0.50
CA HIS A 144 -11.73 -0.70 0.27
C HIS A 144 -13.07 -0.89 -0.44
N HIS A 145 -14.12 -0.20 0.03
CA HIS A 145 -15.45 -0.23 -0.56
C HIS A 145 -15.41 0.22 -2.02
N LEU A 146 -14.86 1.40 -2.27
CA LEU A 146 -14.75 1.97 -3.61
C LEU A 146 -14.00 1.04 -4.57
N PHE A 147 -13.03 0.27 -4.06
CA PHE A 147 -12.22 -0.58 -4.92
C PHE A 147 -12.95 -1.85 -5.35
N LYS A 148 -13.89 -2.34 -4.54
CA LYS A 148 -14.59 -3.60 -4.77
C LYS A 148 -16.03 -3.44 -5.26
N HIS A 149 -16.71 -2.42 -4.76
CA HIS A 149 -18.16 -2.34 -4.76
C HIS A 149 -18.70 -0.97 -5.20
N SER A 150 -17.83 -0.06 -5.67
CA SER A 150 -18.25 1.30 -6.02
C SER A 150 -19.43 1.32 -6.99
N ASP A 151 -20.43 2.15 -6.69
CA ASP A 151 -21.54 2.40 -7.59
C ASP A 151 -21.38 3.71 -8.38
N ASN A 152 -22.24 3.92 -9.39
CA ASN A 152 -22.19 5.13 -10.21
C ASN A 152 -22.47 6.41 -9.42
N SER A 153 -23.23 6.36 -8.32
CA SER A 153 -23.55 7.52 -7.51
C SER A 153 -22.32 8.02 -6.73
N GLU A 154 -21.55 7.10 -6.17
CA GLU A 154 -20.30 7.37 -5.47
C GLU A 154 -19.20 7.88 -6.41
N LEU A 155 -19.10 7.29 -7.60
CA LEU A 155 -18.18 7.75 -8.64
C LEU A 155 -18.52 9.17 -9.10
N ASN A 156 -19.82 9.47 -9.28
CA ASN A 156 -20.27 10.82 -9.62
C ASN A 156 -20.02 11.82 -8.48
N LEU A 157 -20.21 11.41 -7.23
CA LEU A 157 -19.90 12.22 -6.05
C LEU A 157 -18.42 12.60 -6.04
N LEU A 158 -17.50 11.64 -6.21
CA LEU A 158 -16.06 11.89 -6.27
C LEU A 158 -15.68 12.79 -7.46
N SER A 159 -16.25 12.54 -8.63
CA SER A 159 -16.04 13.37 -9.82
C SER A 159 -16.45 14.83 -9.59
N ASN A 160 -17.56 15.06 -8.89
CA ASN A 160 -18.02 16.40 -8.53
C ASN A 160 -17.13 17.04 -7.47
N LEU A 161 -16.73 16.29 -6.44
CA LEU A 161 -15.83 16.79 -5.39
C LEU A 161 -14.46 17.19 -5.93
N LEU A 162 -13.93 16.48 -6.93
CA LEU A 162 -12.68 16.84 -7.60
C LEU A 162 -12.74 18.19 -8.33
N LYS A 163 -13.91 18.57 -8.84
CA LYS A 163 -14.10 19.82 -9.59
C LYS A 163 -14.36 21.03 -8.70
N GLN A 164 -14.84 20.79 -7.49
CA GLN A 164 -15.19 21.85 -6.55
C GLN A 164 -13.95 22.37 -5.83
N PRO A 165 -13.90 23.68 -5.50
CA PRO A 165 -12.86 24.20 -4.63
C PRO A 165 -13.03 23.62 -3.23
N GLN A 166 -11.98 22.98 -2.72
CA GLN A 166 -11.95 22.37 -1.39
C GLN A 166 -10.73 22.86 -0.60
N SER A 167 -10.70 22.56 0.70
CA SER A 167 -9.47 22.71 1.47
C SER A 167 -8.37 21.80 0.91
N ILE A 168 -7.10 22.21 1.03
CA ILE A 168 -5.95 21.43 0.50
C ILE A 168 -5.95 19.99 1.05
N ALA A 169 -6.24 19.84 2.34
CA ALA A 169 -6.29 18.54 3.01
C ALA A 169 -7.39 17.65 2.43
N LEU A 170 -8.62 18.15 2.33
CA LEU A 170 -9.74 17.40 1.76
C LEU A 170 -9.48 17.05 0.29
N HIS A 171 -8.99 18.01 -0.51
CA HIS A 171 -8.68 17.80 -1.92
C HIS A 171 -7.63 16.68 -2.11
N SER A 172 -6.63 16.59 -1.23
CA SER A 172 -5.63 15.52 -1.27
C SER A 172 -6.24 14.13 -1.00
N VAL A 173 -7.21 14.05 -0.07
CA VAL A 173 -7.94 12.82 0.23
C VAL A 173 -8.80 12.41 -0.95
N ILE A 174 -9.57 13.35 -1.54
CA ILE A 174 -10.42 13.08 -2.70
C ILE A 174 -9.59 12.62 -3.91
N ARG A 175 -8.43 13.25 -4.17
CA ARG A 175 -7.47 12.79 -5.19
C ARG A 175 -7.04 11.34 -4.94
N HIS A 176 -6.71 10.99 -3.70
CA HIS A 176 -6.28 9.64 -3.35
C HIS A 176 -7.40 8.62 -3.58
N LEU A 177 -8.61 8.88 -3.06
CA LEU A 177 -9.77 8.01 -3.25
C LEU A 177 -10.10 7.82 -4.73
N SER A 178 -10.17 8.93 -5.48
CA SER A 178 -10.57 8.92 -6.89
C SER A 178 -9.51 8.35 -7.84
N SER A 179 -8.26 8.27 -7.43
CA SER A 179 -7.18 7.74 -8.28
C SER A 179 -6.81 6.30 -7.93
N ARG A 180 -6.68 5.95 -6.65
CA ARG A 180 -6.21 4.62 -6.23
C ARG A 180 -7.33 3.67 -5.87
N CYS A 181 -8.40 4.19 -5.29
CA CYS A 181 -9.41 3.37 -4.63
C CYS A 181 -10.58 3.02 -5.54
N VAL A 182 -10.62 3.48 -6.79
CA VAL A 182 -11.70 3.19 -7.73
C VAL A 182 -11.17 2.39 -8.91
N GLN A 183 -12.06 1.67 -9.61
CA GLN A 183 -11.73 0.98 -10.85
C GLN A 183 -12.11 1.76 -12.12
N ASP A 184 -12.91 2.83 -11.99
CA ASP A 184 -13.38 3.62 -13.13
C ASP A 184 -12.24 4.41 -13.79
N GLU A 185 -11.91 4.05 -15.03
CA GLU A 185 -10.78 4.62 -15.75
C GLU A 185 -10.90 6.14 -15.99
N LYS A 186 -12.13 6.63 -16.19
CA LYS A 186 -12.38 8.05 -16.48
C LYS A 186 -12.09 8.90 -15.25
N LEU A 187 -12.59 8.48 -14.09
CA LEU A 187 -12.36 9.14 -12.81
C LEU A 187 -10.88 9.08 -12.41
N ILE A 188 -10.22 7.92 -12.59
CA ILE A 188 -8.77 7.79 -12.36
C ILE A 188 -8.02 8.80 -13.22
N LYS A 189 -8.32 8.87 -14.52
CA LYS A 189 -7.66 9.81 -15.44
C LYS A 189 -7.87 11.26 -15.03
N GLN A 190 -9.10 11.63 -14.63
CA GLN A 190 -9.42 12.96 -14.14
C GLN A 190 -8.60 13.30 -12.89
N ALA A 191 -8.57 12.41 -11.90
CA ALA A 191 -7.84 12.60 -10.66
C ALA A 191 -6.32 12.70 -10.89
N VAL A 192 -5.78 11.85 -11.77
CA VAL A 192 -4.35 11.86 -12.14
C VAL A 192 -3.96 13.14 -12.86
N LEU A 193 -4.79 13.65 -13.79
CA LEU A 193 -4.54 14.94 -14.44
C LEU A 193 -4.50 16.07 -13.41
N ASP A 194 -5.46 16.10 -12.49
CA ASP A 194 -5.49 17.08 -11.40
C ASP A 194 -4.25 16.99 -10.50
N ILE A 195 -3.78 15.77 -10.18
CA ILE A 195 -2.51 15.55 -9.47
C ILE A 195 -1.34 16.12 -10.27
N ILE A 196 -1.18 15.75 -11.54
CA ILE A 196 -0.02 16.13 -12.36
C ILE A 196 0.04 17.64 -12.57
N ASN A 197 -1.12 18.28 -12.76
CA ASN A 197 -1.24 19.73 -12.94
C ASN A 197 -0.73 20.55 -11.74
N THR A 198 -0.60 19.95 -10.55
CA THR A 198 0.04 20.62 -9.40
C THR A 198 1.52 20.90 -9.60
N ARG A 199 2.18 20.23 -10.56
CA ARG A 199 3.63 20.31 -10.81
C ARG A 199 4.47 20.13 -9.53
N ASN A 200 3.98 19.33 -8.58
CA ASN A 200 4.57 19.18 -7.26
C ASN A 200 4.95 17.73 -6.98
N ALA A 201 6.25 17.48 -6.88
CA ALA A 201 6.81 16.14 -6.66
C ALA A 201 6.39 15.52 -5.31
N ILE A 202 6.12 16.33 -4.28
CA ILE A 202 5.62 15.84 -2.99
C ILE A 202 4.21 15.26 -3.16
N ILE A 203 3.35 15.94 -3.94
CA ILE A 203 2.00 15.47 -4.23
C ILE A 203 2.08 14.18 -5.07
N TYR A 204 2.99 14.10 -6.04
CA TYR A 204 3.23 12.88 -6.83
C TYR A 204 3.61 11.71 -5.92
N SER A 205 4.61 11.90 -5.05
CA SER A 205 5.08 10.86 -4.13
C SER A 205 3.97 10.42 -3.18
N ASN A 206 3.20 11.35 -2.61
CA ASN A 206 2.10 11.02 -1.71
C ASN A 206 0.96 10.26 -2.42
N SER A 207 0.64 10.63 -3.66
CA SER A 207 -0.33 9.90 -4.49
C SER A 207 0.14 8.49 -4.85
N LEU A 208 1.45 8.25 -4.90
CA LEU A 208 2.05 6.94 -5.22
C LEU A 208 2.22 6.03 -3.99
N LYS A 209 2.13 6.56 -2.76
CA LYS A 209 2.16 5.76 -1.51
C LYS A 209 0.84 5.04 -1.23
N ASN A 210 0.94 3.85 -0.62
CA ASN A 210 -0.19 3.05 -0.14
C ASN A 210 -0.71 3.54 1.23
N SER A 211 -1.32 4.73 1.29
CA SER A 211 -1.75 5.31 2.57
C SER A 211 -3.00 4.64 3.16
N TYR A 212 -3.95 4.21 2.32
CA TYR A 212 -5.25 3.70 2.78
C TYR A 212 -5.63 2.32 2.21
N THR A 213 -4.75 1.67 1.48
CA THR A 213 -5.04 0.34 0.91
C THR A 213 -3.76 -0.43 0.62
N LEU A 214 -3.83 -1.76 0.79
CA LEU A 214 -2.82 -2.70 0.28
C LEU A 214 -3.12 -3.16 -1.15
N ASN A 215 -4.33 -2.88 -1.67
CA ASN A 215 -4.70 -3.28 -3.02
C ASN A 215 -3.91 -2.47 -4.04
N TYR A 216 -3.20 -3.18 -4.92
CA TYR A 216 -2.48 -2.55 -6.02
C TYR A 216 -3.43 -2.21 -7.17
N ASN A 217 -3.61 -0.93 -7.45
CA ASN A 217 -4.37 -0.46 -8.60
C ASN A 217 -3.46 -0.29 -9.82
N LYS A 218 -3.35 -1.36 -10.63
CA LYS A 218 -2.50 -1.37 -11.84
C LYS A 218 -2.89 -0.27 -12.83
N LYS A 219 -4.19 -0.07 -13.07
CA LYS A 219 -4.71 0.93 -14.03
C LYS A 219 -4.32 2.35 -13.61
N PHE A 220 -4.44 2.67 -12.31
CA PHE A 220 -3.95 3.94 -11.76
C PHE A 220 -2.46 4.16 -12.05
N ARG A 221 -1.60 3.17 -11.77
CA ARG A 221 -0.15 3.29 -11.99
C ARG A 221 0.18 3.56 -13.45
N GLU A 222 -0.42 2.78 -14.35
CA GLU A 222 -0.23 2.95 -15.80
C GLU A 222 -0.62 4.35 -16.27
N ILE A 223 -1.80 4.83 -15.86
CA ILE A 223 -2.31 6.16 -16.21
C ILE A 223 -1.43 7.25 -15.61
N PHE A 224 -1.02 7.11 -14.34
CA PHE A 224 -0.16 8.06 -13.65
C PHE A 224 1.15 8.28 -14.40
N TRP A 225 1.90 7.21 -14.67
CA TRP A 225 3.19 7.33 -15.33
C TRP A 225 3.06 7.79 -16.78
N THR A 226 2.04 7.32 -17.50
CA THR A 226 1.76 7.76 -18.88
C THR A 226 1.47 9.24 -18.95
N LEU A 227 0.55 9.72 -18.11
CA LEU A 227 0.20 11.14 -18.11
C LEU A 227 1.37 12.00 -17.64
N LEU A 228 2.13 11.57 -16.62
CA LEU A 228 3.32 12.29 -16.16
C LEU A 228 4.32 12.49 -17.31
N SER A 229 4.51 11.45 -18.13
CA SER A 229 5.36 11.49 -19.32
C SER A 229 4.86 12.45 -20.40
N THR A 230 3.54 12.52 -20.62
CA THR A 230 2.96 13.31 -21.73
C THR A 230 2.68 14.77 -21.37
N GLN A 231 2.40 15.05 -20.09
CA GLN A 231 2.02 16.39 -19.62
C GLN A 231 3.24 17.21 -19.21
N LEU A 232 4.28 16.58 -18.67
CA LEU A 232 5.53 17.24 -18.36
C LEU A 232 6.45 17.22 -19.57
N ASN A 233 7.03 18.37 -19.89
CA ASN A 233 8.03 18.44 -20.95
C ASN A 233 9.34 17.72 -20.52
N ILE A 234 10.27 17.55 -21.45
CA ILE A 234 11.53 16.84 -21.20
C ILE A 234 12.35 17.49 -20.06
N GLN A 235 12.40 18.82 -20.01
CA GLN A 235 13.17 19.54 -18.98
C GLN A 235 12.56 19.36 -17.60
N GLU A 236 11.24 19.45 -17.47
CA GLU A 236 10.52 19.22 -16.22
C GLU A 236 10.77 17.81 -15.69
N ARG A 237 10.75 16.80 -16.58
CA ARG A 237 11.07 15.41 -16.21
C ARG A 237 12.53 15.25 -15.79
N GLN A 238 13.46 15.90 -16.48
CA GLN A 238 14.88 15.88 -16.11
C GLN A 238 15.13 16.54 -14.75
N ILE A 239 14.41 17.62 -14.43
CA ILE A 239 14.49 18.28 -13.11
C ILE A 239 13.91 17.35 -12.04
N LEU A 240 12.73 16.77 -12.28
CA LEU A 240 12.06 15.86 -11.34
C LEU A 240 12.94 14.67 -10.92
N PHE A 241 13.74 14.15 -11.86
CA PHE A 241 14.65 13.04 -11.64
C PHE A 241 16.12 13.45 -11.50
N ALA A 242 16.38 14.75 -11.25
CA ALA A 242 17.69 15.29 -10.92
C ALA A 242 18.79 14.94 -11.95
N VAL A 243 18.44 14.88 -13.23
CA VAL A 243 19.36 14.47 -14.30
C VAL A 243 20.53 15.45 -14.45
N ASN A 244 20.27 16.74 -14.22
CA ASN A 244 21.23 17.81 -14.47
C ASN A 244 22.00 18.26 -13.22
N THR A 245 21.71 17.70 -12.04
CA THR A 245 22.32 18.16 -10.77
C THR A 245 23.38 17.20 -10.21
N GLY A 246 23.51 15.97 -10.76
CA GLY A 246 24.50 14.95 -10.35
C GLY A 246 24.33 14.40 -8.92
N LYS A 247 23.43 15.01 -8.15
CA LYS A 247 22.98 14.57 -6.83
C LYS A 247 21.66 13.85 -7.06
N SER A 248 21.64 12.54 -6.82
CA SER A 248 20.38 11.80 -6.81
C SER A 248 19.50 12.38 -5.70
N ASP A 249 18.56 13.23 -6.09
CA ASP A 249 17.62 13.87 -5.18
C ASP A 249 16.80 12.78 -4.49
N ARG A 250 16.63 12.93 -3.17
CA ARG A 250 15.79 12.06 -2.34
C ARG A 250 14.40 11.92 -2.95
N MET A 251 13.88 12.98 -3.57
CA MET A 251 12.58 12.94 -4.23
C MET A 251 12.55 12.00 -5.45
N ALA A 252 13.57 12.05 -6.30
CA ALA A 252 13.70 11.17 -7.45
C ALA A 252 13.75 9.69 -7.03
N ARG A 253 14.50 9.40 -5.95
CA ARG A 253 14.52 8.05 -5.36
C ARG A 253 13.17 7.64 -4.80
N ASN A 254 12.51 8.52 -4.05
CA ASN A 254 11.19 8.23 -3.49
C ASN A 254 10.15 7.91 -4.57
N LEU A 255 10.19 8.61 -5.71
CA LEU A 255 9.30 8.34 -6.85
C LEU A 255 9.64 7.00 -7.51
N LEU A 256 10.93 6.74 -7.75
CA LEU A 256 11.38 5.49 -8.36
C LEU A 256 11.09 4.26 -7.49
N HIS A 257 11.35 4.36 -6.18
CA HIS A 257 11.06 3.28 -5.20
C HIS A 257 9.57 3.12 -4.89
N SER A 258 8.71 3.97 -5.44
CA SER A 258 7.26 3.80 -5.33
C SER A 258 6.69 2.76 -6.31
N VAL A 259 7.51 2.15 -7.17
CA VAL A 259 7.14 1.12 -8.15
C VAL A 259 6.93 -0.23 -7.47
N HIS A 260 5.94 -1.02 -7.91
CA HIS A 260 5.62 -2.31 -7.28
C HIS A 260 5.66 -3.52 -8.24
N SER A 261 5.93 -3.32 -9.52
CA SER A 261 6.01 -4.43 -10.49
C SER A 261 7.07 -4.19 -11.56
N LEU A 262 7.53 -5.27 -12.20
CA LEU A 262 8.49 -5.18 -13.30
C LEU A 262 7.85 -4.48 -14.51
N GLY A 263 6.56 -4.73 -14.76
CA GLY A 263 5.80 -4.05 -15.81
C GLY A 263 5.74 -2.54 -15.63
N GLU A 264 5.51 -2.06 -14.40
CA GLU A 264 5.53 -0.63 -14.08
C GLU A 264 6.94 -0.02 -14.24
N LEU A 265 7.98 -0.73 -13.80
CA LEU A 265 9.37 -0.29 -13.98
C LEU A 265 9.75 -0.15 -15.46
N ASN A 266 9.44 -1.16 -16.27
CA ASN A 266 9.70 -1.16 -17.71
C ASN A 266 8.94 -0.02 -18.43
N LEU A 267 7.70 0.26 -18.00
CA LEU A 267 6.93 1.39 -18.51
C LEU A 267 7.67 2.70 -18.23
N ILE A 268 8.07 2.93 -16.98
CA ILE A 268 8.77 4.15 -16.53
C ILE A 268 10.06 4.38 -17.30
N GLU A 269 10.89 3.35 -17.41
CA GLU A 269 12.16 3.43 -18.13
C GLU A 269 11.98 3.82 -19.59
N ARG A 270 10.93 3.29 -20.23
CA ARG A 270 10.63 3.56 -21.64
C ARG A 270 10.09 4.98 -21.87
N ILE A 271 9.27 5.50 -20.96
CA ILE A 271 8.49 6.71 -21.23
C ILE A 271 9.05 7.96 -20.57
N LEU A 272 9.67 7.85 -19.38
CA LEU A 272 10.00 9.06 -18.60
C LEU A 272 11.26 9.76 -19.08
N LEU A 273 12.35 9.02 -19.32
CA LEU A 273 13.65 9.59 -19.69
C LEU A 273 14.40 8.68 -20.66
N ASN A 274 15.00 9.27 -21.68
CA ASN A 274 15.88 8.56 -22.61
C ASN A 274 17.24 8.21 -21.97
N GLN A 275 17.67 9.00 -20.99
CA GLN A 275 18.93 8.81 -20.28
C GLN A 275 18.73 9.04 -18.79
N TRP A 276 19.00 8.00 -18.00
CA TRP A 276 18.95 8.05 -16.55
C TRP A 276 20.33 8.36 -15.96
N PRO A 277 20.41 9.12 -14.85
CA PRO A 277 21.64 9.35 -14.11
C PRO A 277 22.22 8.06 -13.55
N ASP A 278 23.54 7.90 -13.54
CA ASP A 278 24.20 6.66 -13.13
C ASP A 278 23.76 6.18 -11.73
N LYS A 279 23.61 7.12 -10.79
CA LYS A 279 23.10 6.79 -9.44
C LYS A 279 21.70 6.20 -9.46
N LEU A 280 20.80 6.72 -10.30
CA LEU A 280 19.44 6.18 -10.44
C LEU A 280 19.41 4.90 -11.28
N ARG A 281 20.38 4.70 -12.20
CA ARG A 281 20.53 3.41 -12.90
C ARG A 281 20.81 2.26 -11.94
N LEU A 282 21.68 2.48 -10.95
CA LEU A 282 21.92 1.47 -9.90
C LEU A 282 20.64 1.12 -9.11
N GLU A 283 19.81 2.11 -8.82
CA GLU A 283 18.51 1.91 -8.15
C GLU A 283 17.52 1.16 -9.06
N ILE A 284 17.47 1.51 -10.35
CA ILE A 284 16.67 0.80 -11.36
C ILE A 284 17.11 -0.66 -11.47
N ASP A 285 18.41 -0.94 -11.56
CA ASP A 285 18.94 -2.30 -11.66
C ASP A 285 18.63 -3.12 -10.40
N TYR A 286 18.68 -2.48 -9.22
CA TYR A 286 18.24 -3.10 -7.98
C TYR A 286 16.75 -3.46 -8.02
N LEU A 287 15.88 -2.52 -8.38
CA LEU A 287 14.43 -2.76 -8.48
C LEU A 287 14.10 -3.82 -9.53
N ARG A 288 14.81 -3.82 -10.67
CA ARG A 288 14.66 -4.83 -11.72
C ARG A 288 15.00 -6.23 -11.20
N ARG A 289 16.11 -6.40 -10.49
CA ARG A 289 16.47 -7.69 -9.87
C ARG A 289 15.39 -8.13 -8.88
N LYS A 290 14.95 -7.22 -8.01
CA LYS A 290 13.92 -7.46 -7.02
C LYS A 290 12.60 -7.94 -7.65
N PHE A 291 12.04 -7.18 -8.59
CA PHE A 291 10.76 -7.54 -9.21
C PHE A 291 10.89 -8.76 -10.14
N SER A 292 12.03 -8.95 -10.80
CA SER A 292 12.28 -10.17 -11.55
C SER A 292 12.32 -11.41 -10.65
N TRP A 293 12.87 -11.31 -9.45
CA TRP A 293 12.85 -12.41 -8.48
C TRP A 293 11.43 -12.71 -8.01
N ILE A 294 10.63 -11.68 -7.69
CA ILE A 294 9.22 -11.85 -7.29
C ILE A 294 8.43 -12.57 -8.39
N GLU A 295 8.51 -12.10 -9.63
CA GLU A 295 7.73 -12.65 -10.74
C GLU A 295 8.16 -14.06 -11.15
N ARG A 296 9.46 -14.38 -11.11
CA ARG A 296 9.99 -15.66 -11.60
C ARG A 296 10.08 -16.75 -10.54
N GLU A 297 10.44 -16.39 -9.32
CA GLU A 297 10.78 -17.35 -8.26
C GLU A 297 9.84 -17.21 -7.06
N GLY A 298 9.72 -16.00 -6.51
CA GLY A 298 8.96 -15.74 -5.30
C GLY A 298 7.50 -16.20 -5.39
N ASN A 299 6.81 -15.83 -6.48
CA ASN A 299 5.43 -16.22 -6.73
C ASN A 299 5.24 -17.74 -6.79
N GLU A 300 6.08 -18.44 -7.54
CA GLU A 300 6.01 -19.89 -7.70
C GLU A 300 6.27 -20.62 -6.37
N LEU A 301 7.30 -20.20 -5.63
CA LEU A 301 7.68 -20.82 -4.36
C LEU A 301 6.58 -20.64 -3.31
N ILE A 302 6.01 -19.44 -3.20
CA ILE A 302 4.90 -19.17 -2.29
C ILE A 302 3.66 -19.95 -2.73
N ARG A 303 3.29 -19.92 -4.01
CA ARG A 303 2.11 -20.64 -4.51
C ARG A 303 2.19 -22.14 -4.20
N LYS A 304 3.33 -22.77 -4.48
CA LYS A 304 3.53 -24.21 -4.20
C LYS A 304 3.39 -24.52 -2.72
N TYR A 305 3.93 -23.67 -1.84
CA TYR A 305 3.76 -23.81 -0.40
C TYR A 305 2.29 -23.69 0.02
N LEU A 306 1.58 -22.66 -0.44
CA LEU A 306 0.17 -22.42 -0.09
C LEU A 306 -0.75 -23.56 -0.54
N ILE A 307 -0.50 -24.14 -1.72
CA ILE A 307 -1.24 -25.31 -2.23
C ILE A 307 -0.98 -26.55 -1.34
N ARG A 308 0.27 -26.79 -0.93
CA ARG A 308 0.59 -27.92 -0.05
C ARG A 308 -0.09 -27.81 1.31
N GLU A 309 -0.04 -26.63 1.92
CA GLU A 309 -0.69 -26.35 3.21
C GLU A 309 -2.21 -26.51 3.17
N THR A 310 -2.85 -26.14 2.06
CA THR A 310 -4.30 -26.33 1.90
C THR A 310 -4.68 -27.80 1.77
N HIS A 311 -3.90 -28.60 1.05
CA HIS A 311 -4.12 -30.05 0.96
C HIS A 311 -3.88 -30.81 2.27
N GLN A 312 -3.04 -30.29 3.18
CA GLN A 312 -2.82 -30.91 4.50
C GLN A 312 -3.91 -30.60 5.53
N ARG A 313 -4.81 -29.65 5.23
CA ARG A 313 -5.92 -29.23 6.12
C ARG A 313 -7.28 -29.83 5.73
N ILE A 314 -7.33 -30.59 4.64
CA ILE A 314 -8.49 -31.39 4.18
C ILE A 314 -8.23 -32.84 4.55
#